data_AF-A0A2V7RTU1-F1
#
_entry.id   AF-A0A2V7RTU1-F1
#
_cell.length_a   1.000
_cell.length_b   1.000
_cell.length_c   1.000
_cell.angle_alpha   90.00
_cell.angle_beta   90.00
_cell.angle_gamma   90.00
#
_symmetry.space_group_name_H-M   'P 1'
#
loop_
_entity.id
_entity.type
_entity.pdbx_description
1 polymer ?
#
loop_
_entity_poly.entity_id
_entity_poly.type
_entity_poly.pdbx_seq_one_letter_code
_entity_poly.pdbx_strand_id
1 'polypeptide(L)'
;MPHTARSADTTPDVDALRFERYARMSPSEKAARIVDLTRTACTLALAGLRARYPGADERELLLRLTALRLGAETTSRAYGWRAPDGA
;
A
#
# COMPACT_ATOMS: atom_id res chain seq x y z
N MET A 1 8.75 -19.45 -16.88
CA MET A 1 9.50 -18.85 -15.76
C MET A 1 8.76 -19.18 -14.48
N PRO A 2 9.38 -19.86 -13.49
CA PRO A 2 8.71 -20.09 -12.21
C PRO A 2 8.41 -18.75 -11.54
N HIS A 3 7.14 -18.50 -11.21
CA HIS A 3 6.73 -17.30 -10.48
C HIS A 3 7.08 -17.48 -9.00
N THR A 4 8.05 -16.72 -8.52
CA THR A 4 8.67 -16.91 -7.19
C THR A 4 7.84 -16.41 -6.00
N ALA A 5 6.66 -15.80 -6.23
CA ALA A 5 5.81 -15.27 -5.17
C ALA A 5 4.40 -15.89 -5.18
N ARG A 6 4.33 -17.23 -5.14
CA ARG A 6 3.07 -17.94 -4.89
C ARG A 6 2.81 -17.99 -3.38
N SER A 7 1.63 -17.53 -2.95
CA SER A 7 1.18 -17.70 -1.56
C SER A 7 1.04 -19.20 -1.22
N ALA A 8 1.44 -19.59 -0.01
CA ALA A 8 1.25 -20.95 0.48
C ALA A 8 -0.25 -21.30 0.65
N ASP A 9 -1.08 -20.28 0.85
CA ASP A 9 -2.55 -20.37 0.97
C ASP A 9 -3.27 -20.26 -0.39
N THR A 10 -2.55 -20.51 -1.49
CA THR A 10 -3.14 -20.50 -2.84
C THR A 10 -2.64 -21.69 -3.63
N THR A 11 -3.57 -22.53 -4.08
CA THR A 11 -3.26 -23.73 -4.86
C THR A 11 -2.65 -23.34 -6.21
N PRO A 12 -1.79 -24.18 -6.81
CA PRO A 12 -1.09 -23.83 -8.05
C PRO A 12 -2.01 -23.50 -9.24
N ASP A 13 -3.15 -24.17 -9.35
CA ASP A 13 -4.16 -23.96 -10.40
C ASP A 13 -4.86 -22.59 -10.25
N VAL A 14 -5.20 -22.20 -9.02
CA VAL A 14 -5.78 -20.88 -8.73
C VAL A 14 -4.77 -19.77 -8.96
N ASP A 15 -3.50 -19.99 -8.62
CA ASP A 15 -2.43 -19.02 -8.88
C ASP A 15 -2.23 -18.81 -10.40
N ALA A 16 -2.22 -19.90 -11.17
CA ALA A 16 -2.14 -19.83 -12.63
C ALA A 16 -3.33 -19.06 -13.23
N LEU A 17 -4.55 -19.33 -12.76
CA LEU A 17 -5.76 -18.60 -13.18
C LEU A 17 -5.65 -17.10 -12.86
N ARG A 18 -5.14 -16.72 -11.68
CA ARG A 18 -4.93 -15.32 -11.30
C ARG A 18 -4.03 -14.58 -12.29
N PHE A 19 -2.89 -15.17 -12.65
CA PHE A 19 -1.98 -14.59 -13.65
C PHE A 19 -2.61 -14.46 -15.02
N GLU A 20 -3.28 -15.51 -15.46
CA GLU A 20 -3.96 -15.55 -16.74
C GLU A 20 -5.03 -14.45 -16.85
N ARG A 21 -5.79 -14.23 -15.78
CA ARG A 21 -6.78 -13.14 -15.70
C ARG A 21 -6.13 -11.77 -15.77
N TYR A 22 -5.05 -11.53 -15.03
CA TYR A 22 -4.32 -10.26 -15.12
C TYR A 22 -3.65 -10.04 -16.47
N ALA A 23 -3.21 -11.09 -17.15
CA ALA A 23 -2.63 -10.99 -18.49
C ALA A 23 -3.67 -10.57 -19.54
N ARG A 24 -4.93 -10.98 -19.37
CA ARG A 24 -6.04 -10.64 -20.28
C ARG A 24 -6.66 -9.26 -20.05
N MET A 25 -6.42 -8.63 -18.91
CA MET A 25 -6.93 -7.28 -18.65
C MET A 25 -6.35 -6.28 -19.64
N SER A 26 -7.20 -5.40 -20.14
CA SER A 26 -6.74 -4.20 -20.84
C SER A 26 -5.90 -3.32 -19.90
N PRO A 27 -5.04 -2.43 -20.44
CA PRO A 27 -4.25 -1.52 -19.62
C PRO A 27 -5.09 -0.65 -18.66
N SER A 28 -6.27 -0.18 -19.10
CA SER A 28 -7.16 0.65 -18.27
C SER A 28 -7.80 -0.14 -17.13
N GLU A 29 -8.27 -1.36 -17.38
CA GLU A 29 -8.80 -2.22 -16.31
C GLU A 29 -7.73 -2.54 -15.27
N LYS A 30 -6.52 -2.87 -15.73
CA LYS A 30 -5.39 -3.15 -14.83
C LYS A 30 -5.04 -1.91 -14.00
N ALA A 31 -4.99 -0.73 -14.62
CA ALA A 31 -4.75 0.53 -13.91
C ALA A 31 -5.82 0.82 -12.85
N ALA A 32 -7.10 0.61 -13.17
CA ALA A 32 -8.19 0.77 -12.21
C ALA A 32 -8.02 -0.16 -10.99
N ARG A 33 -7.68 -1.43 -11.22
CA ARG A 33 -7.41 -2.38 -10.12
C ARG A 33 -6.24 -1.96 -9.23
N ILE A 34 -5.18 -1.41 -9.83
CA ILE A 34 -4.02 -0.90 -9.08
C ILE A 34 -4.41 0.31 -8.23
N VAL A 35 -5.24 1.21 -8.76
CA VAL A 35 -5.74 2.37 -8.00
C VAL A 35 -6.57 1.92 -6.80
N ASP A 36 -7.49 0.98 -6.99
CA ASP A 36 -8.33 0.44 -5.92
C ASP A 36 -7.51 -0.26 -4.84
N LEU A 37 -6.52 -1.07 -5.25
CA LEU A 37 -5.60 -1.74 -4.34
C LEU A 37 -4.80 -0.72 -3.53
N THR A 38 -4.31 0.35 -4.17
CA THR A 38 -3.55 1.40 -3.51
C THR A 38 -4.38 2.13 -2.47
N ARG A 39 -5.64 2.47 -2.79
CA ARG A 39 -6.57 3.11 -1.84
C ARG A 39 -6.88 2.21 -0.64
N THR A 40 -7.08 0.93 -0.90
CA THR A 40 -7.34 -0.07 0.15
C THR A 40 -6.13 -0.20 1.08
N ALA A 41 -4.93 -0.32 0.52
CA ALA A 41 -3.69 -0.37 1.30
C ALA A 41 -3.50 0.88 2.17
N CYS A 42 -3.78 2.08 1.63
CA CYS A 42 -3.74 3.33 2.40
C CYS A 42 -4.75 3.34 3.55
N THR A 43 -5.96 2.83 3.32
CA THR A 43 -7.02 2.76 4.33
C THR A 43 -6.61 1.84 5.49
N LEU A 44 -6.08 0.66 5.16
CA LEU A 44 -5.57 -0.29 6.17
C LEU A 44 -4.38 0.29 6.94
N ALA A 45 -3.46 0.96 6.24
CA ALA A 45 -2.33 1.62 6.88
C ALA A 45 -2.79 2.73 7.85
N LEU A 46 -3.77 3.55 7.47
CA LEU A 46 -4.35 4.58 8.35
C LEU A 46 -5.01 3.96 9.59
N ALA A 47 -5.76 2.87 9.43
CA ALA A 47 -6.34 2.16 10.58
C ALA A 47 -5.25 1.68 11.56
N GLY A 48 -4.17 1.10 11.04
CA GLY A 48 -3.01 0.72 11.84
C GLY A 48 -2.30 1.89 12.51
N LEU A 49 -2.18 3.03 11.83
CA LEU A 49 -1.61 4.26 12.40
C LEU A 49 -2.48 4.81 13.54
N ARG A 50 -3.80 4.85 13.38
CA ARG A 50 -4.74 5.26 14.45
C ARG A 50 -4.61 4.39 15.69
N ALA A 51 -4.43 3.08 15.52
CA ALA A 51 -4.23 2.15 16.63
C ALA A 51 -2.89 2.38 17.35
N ARG A 52 -1.81 2.68 16.62
CA ARG A 52 -0.47 2.93 17.20
C ARG A 52 -0.31 4.32 17.81
N TYR A 53 -1.03 5.31 17.28
CA TYR A 53 -0.91 6.72 17.66
C TYR A 53 -2.28 7.31 18.03
N PRO A 54 -2.89 6.88 19.15
CA PRO A 54 -4.26 7.28 19.51
C PRO A 54 -4.41 8.77 19.82
N GLY A 55 -3.32 9.49 20.09
CA GLY A 55 -3.32 10.94 20.32
C GLY A 55 -2.98 11.79 19.09
N ALA A 56 -2.64 11.16 17.95
CA ALA A 56 -2.31 11.88 16.73
C ALA A 56 -3.58 12.47 16.10
N ASP A 57 -3.50 13.72 15.63
CA ASP A 57 -4.56 14.32 14.84
C ASP A 57 -4.56 13.78 13.39
N GLU A 58 -5.60 14.10 12.63
CA GLU A 58 -5.74 13.61 11.25
C GLU A 58 -4.59 14.10 10.35
N ARG A 59 -4.03 15.29 10.59
CA ARG A 59 -2.91 15.81 9.81
C ARG A 59 -1.65 14.98 10.06
N GLU A 60 -1.34 14.68 11.32
CA GLU A 60 -0.21 13.84 11.69
C GLU A 60 -0.37 12.43 11.09
N LEU A 61 -1.56 11.84 11.17
CA LEU A 61 -1.84 10.52 10.58
C LEU A 61 -1.61 10.49 9.06
N LEU A 62 -2.01 11.54 8.34
CA LEU A 62 -1.77 11.67 6.91
C LEU A 62 -0.28 11.85 6.56
N LEU A 63 0.47 12.60 7.38
CA LEU A 63 1.92 12.77 7.20
C LEU A 63 2.68 11.48 7.52
N ARG A 64 2.26 10.72 8.54
CA ARG A 64 2.77 9.36 8.82
C ARG A 64 2.47 8.40 7.67
N LEU A 65 1.26 8.43 7.10
CA LEU A 65 0.93 7.65 5.90
C LEU A 65 1.82 8.05 4.71
N THR A 66 2.09 9.34 4.56
CA THR A 66 2.96 9.86 3.49
C THR A 66 4.40 9.37 3.66
N ALA A 67 4.93 9.41 4.88
CA ALA A 67 6.25 8.86 5.21
C ALA A 67 6.32 7.36 4.95
N LEU A 68 5.28 6.59 5.30
CA LEU A 68 5.20 5.16 4.99
C LEU A 68 5.24 4.86 3.49
N ARG A 69 4.61 5.73 2.67
CA ARG A 69 4.46 5.51 1.22
C ARG A 69 5.63 6.03 0.39
N LEU A 70 6.19 7.18 0.77
CA LEU A 70 7.19 7.93 -0.01
C LEU A 70 8.57 7.98 0.66
N GLY A 71 8.65 7.55 1.92
CA GLY A 71 9.83 7.66 2.76
C GLY A 71 9.86 8.95 3.59
N ALA A 72 10.55 8.89 4.72
CA ALA A 72 10.71 10.02 5.65
C ALA A 72 11.42 11.22 4.98
N GLU A 73 12.46 11.00 4.19
CA GLU A 73 13.19 12.08 3.51
C GLU A 73 12.32 12.84 2.51
N THR A 74 11.56 12.13 1.67
CA THR A 74 10.64 12.76 0.71
C THR A 74 9.57 13.56 1.43
N THR A 75 9.04 13.01 2.53
CA THR A 75 8.01 13.68 3.35
C THR A 75 8.54 14.93 4.02
N SER A 76 9.75 14.87 4.58
CA SER A 76 10.43 16.02 5.19
C SER A 76 10.66 17.13 4.16
N ARG A 77 11.10 16.80 2.95
CA ARG A 77 11.37 17.79 1.89
C ARG A 77 10.09 18.43 1.34
N ALA A 78 9.03 17.65 1.15
CA ALA A 78 7.80 18.12 0.53
C ALA A 78 6.86 18.83 1.52
N TYR A 79 6.84 18.39 2.79
CA TYR A 79 5.87 18.84 3.80
C TYR A 79 6.50 19.48 5.04
N GLY A 80 7.84 19.52 5.14
CA GLY A 80 8.53 20.10 6.30
C GLY A 80 8.29 19.33 7.59
N TRP A 81 7.91 18.05 7.51
CA TRP A 81 7.50 17.25 8.66
C TRP A 81 8.33 15.98 8.80
N ARG A 82 8.68 15.63 10.04
CA ARG A 82 9.29 14.36 10.44
C ARG A 82 8.54 13.79 11.63
N ALA A 83 8.44 12.46 11.68
CA ALA A 83 7.79 11.78 12.78
C ALA A 83 8.54 12.06 14.10
N PRO A 84 7.85 12.48 15.18
CA PRO A 84 8.50 12.75 16.47
C PRO A 84 9.24 11.55 17.06
N ASP A 85 8.80 10.34 16.73
CA ASP A 85 9.36 9.04 17.14
C ASP A 85 10.40 8.48 16.15
N GLY A 86 10.75 9.23 15.10
CA GLY A 86 11.78 8.85 14.12
C GLY A 86 11.35 7.78 13.10
N ALA A 87 10.06 7.46 13.04
CA ALA A 87 9.46 6.54 12.06
C ALA A 87 9.40 7.10 10.62
#